data_AF-A0A955BXH7-F1
#
_entry.id   AF-A0A955BXH7-F1
#
_cell.length_a   1.000
_cell.length_b   1.000
_cell.length_c   1.000
_cell.angle_alpha   90.00
_cell.angle_beta   90.00
_cell.angle_gamma   90.00
#
_symmetry.space_group_name_H-M   'P 1'
#
loop_
_entity.id
_entity.type
_entity.pdbx_description
1 polymer ?
#
loop_
_entity_poly.entity_id
_entity_poly.type
_entity_poly.pdbx_seq_one_letter_code
_entity_poly.pdbx_strand_id
1 'polypeptide(L)'
;MTATPHSTAAAGPVAERRTTPLGETATIQQYVQTLIWTFAAIGVCLLGYVIEKYVVRDLLHWIHDTNHRMFKNPAELPMRLFGLPHFAVGLMFMLSSRRMRGIKSWAQLTGLAAIGIAFCWLFYRFGYDGNHFSALALLVFYFYFLIHGFRDEAFFYRALGDMPHGADVTHQRIMVVLQLLMLGLLVSLAIPAYVIFGEMKPEFSHPLLEHLFPASWSYATRFASTFLPMVAIAAFALWRISLKFSDGLRGLWETHKPILTVFLIASGIILIALVSGPWTFNAVVLMHFVGWYLFGRHSLAKRPPAEAPKKWTWKWMRTTRAGFTWLHLGLTVVAIGFVAYATYATGKSGVVESIVGSKSFYYWTIMHVTLSFFPR
;
A
#
# COMPACT_ATOMS: atom_id res chain seq x y z
N MET A 1 30.91 -27.43 27.43
CA MET A 1 30.22 -27.17 26.16
C MET A 1 29.40 -28.41 25.81
N THR A 2 28.13 -28.43 26.19
CA THR A 2 27.19 -29.51 25.92
C THR A 2 26.56 -29.27 24.54
N ALA A 3 26.89 -30.13 23.58
CA ALA A 3 26.27 -30.11 22.26
C ALA A 3 24.77 -30.46 22.40
N THR A 4 23.88 -29.50 22.19
CA THR A 4 22.45 -29.76 22.06
C THR A 4 22.22 -30.54 20.76
N PRO A 5 21.67 -31.77 20.81
CA PRO A 5 21.39 -32.53 19.61
C PRO A 5 20.38 -31.77 18.75
N HIS A 6 20.74 -31.50 17.49
CA HIS A 6 19.80 -31.04 16.48
C HIS A 6 18.78 -32.15 16.24
N SER A 7 17.66 -32.08 16.95
CA SER A 7 16.48 -32.88 16.67
C SER A 7 16.06 -32.62 15.22
N THR A 8 16.34 -33.60 14.35
CA THR A 8 15.65 -33.80 13.09
C THR A 8 14.21 -34.15 13.42
N ALA A 9 13.41 -33.13 13.76
CA ALA A 9 11.98 -33.27 13.91
C ALA A 9 11.44 -33.78 12.58
N ALA A 10 11.15 -35.08 12.54
CA ALA A 10 10.48 -35.73 11.43
C ALA A 10 9.23 -34.90 11.10
N ALA A 11 9.08 -34.54 9.83
CA ALA A 11 7.94 -33.81 9.33
C ALA A 11 6.68 -34.51 9.85
N GLY A 12 5.94 -33.82 10.73
CA GLY A 12 4.71 -34.34 11.30
C GLY A 12 3.75 -34.78 10.19
N PRO A 13 2.83 -35.70 10.50
CA PRO A 13 1.89 -36.27 9.53
C PRO A 13 1.27 -35.14 8.73
N VAL A 14 1.42 -35.23 7.40
CA VAL A 14 0.89 -34.31 6.41
C VAL A 14 -0.61 -34.19 6.69
N ALA A 15 -1.02 -33.11 7.38
CA ALA A 15 -2.41 -32.85 7.64
C ALA A 15 -3.14 -32.90 6.29
N GLU A 16 -4.20 -33.71 6.25
CA GLU A 16 -4.98 -33.99 5.03
C GLU A 16 -5.28 -32.68 4.30
N ARG A 17 -4.66 -32.51 3.13
CA ARG A 17 -4.63 -31.23 2.40
C ARG A 17 -6.01 -30.98 1.80
N ARG A 18 -6.90 -30.30 2.54
CA ARG A 18 -8.15 -29.78 1.97
C ARG A 18 -7.83 -28.69 0.96
N THR A 19 -8.01 -29.00 -0.33
CA THR A 19 -7.90 -28.03 -1.43
C THR A 19 -9.14 -27.15 -1.45
N THR A 20 -9.08 -25.99 -0.78
CA THR A 20 -10.15 -24.99 -0.88
C THR A 20 -10.05 -24.32 -2.26
N PRO A 21 -11.13 -24.27 -3.07
CA PRO A 21 -11.15 -23.53 -4.32
C PRO A 21 -10.68 -22.08 -4.14
N LEU A 22 -9.96 -21.52 -5.11
CA LEU A 22 -9.32 -20.20 -4.95
C LEU A 22 -10.34 -19.09 -4.60
N GLY A 23 -11.50 -19.10 -5.27
CA GLY A 23 -12.59 -18.13 -5.02
C GLY A 23 -13.27 -18.28 -3.66
N GLU A 24 -13.02 -19.37 -2.95
CA GLU A 24 -13.57 -19.63 -1.62
C GLU A 24 -12.59 -19.23 -0.50
N THR A 25 -11.35 -18.90 -0.83
CA THR A 25 -10.36 -18.43 0.16
C THR A 25 -10.70 -17.02 0.64
N ALA A 26 -10.60 -16.79 1.96
CA ALA A 26 -10.97 -15.51 2.55
C ALA A 26 -10.09 -14.35 2.04
N THR A 27 -8.82 -14.63 1.73
CA THR A 27 -7.86 -13.67 1.17
C THR A 27 -8.32 -13.17 -0.19
N ILE A 28 -8.69 -14.08 -1.10
CA ILE A 28 -9.15 -13.68 -2.44
C ILE A 28 -10.49 -12.97 -2.39
N GLN A 29 -11.44 -13.46 -1.57
CA GLN A 29 -12.72 -12.79 -1.39
C GLN A 29 -12.54 -11.36 -0.86
N GLN A 30 -11.68 -11.16 0.14
CA GLN A 30 -11.38 -9.84 0.67
C GLN A 30 -10.69 -8.96 -0.39
N TYR A 31 -9.75 -9.50 -1.16
CA TYR A 31 -9.03 -8.77 -2.20
C TYR A 31 -9.97 -8.34 -3.35
N VAL A 32 -10.89 -9.21 -3.78
CA VAL A 32 -11.92 -8.89 -4.78
C VAL A 32 -12.88 -7.81 -4.26
N GLN A 33 -13.34 -7.92 -3.00
CA GLN A 33 -14.14 -6.85 -2.39
C GLN A 33 -13.37 -5.53 -2.34
N THR A 34 -12.07 -5.58 -2.07
CA THR A 34 -11.20 -4.41 -2.05
C THR A 34 -11.16 -3.72 -3.42
N LEU A 35 -11.00 -4.49 -4.50
CA LEU A 35 -11.08 -3.98 -5.87
C LEU A 35 -12.44 -3.32 -6.15
N ILE A 36 -13.54 -4.03 -5.87
CA ILE A 36 -14.90 -3.54 -6.13
C ILE A 36 -15.14 -2.21 -5.41
N TRP A 37 -14.86 -2.14 -4.10
CA TRP A 37 -15.09 -0.93 -3.31
C TRP A 37 -14.15 0.22 -3.68
N THR A 38 -12.93 -0.08 -4.12
CA THR A 38 -12.00 0.93 -4.67
C THR A 38 -12.59 1.58 -5.92
N PHE A 39 -12.98 0.78 -6.91
CA PHE A 39 -13.53 1.32 -8.16
C PHE A 39 -14.90 1.99 -7.94
N ALA A 40 -15.70 1.51 -6.99
CA ALA A 40 -16.93 2.19 -6.59
C ALA A 40 -16.65 3.60 -6.03
N ALA A 41 -15.65 3.76 -5.15
CA ALA A 41 -15.28 5.06 -4.59
C ALA A 41 -14.74 6.03 -5.66
N ILE A 42 -13.93 5.51 -6.61
CA ILE A 42 -13.47 6.29 -7.77
C ILE A 42 -14.66 6.70 -8.64
N GLY A 43 -15.61 5.78 -8.89
CA GLY A 43 -16.82 6.05 -9.66
C GLY A 43 -17.69 7.15 -9.06
N VAL A 44 -17.88 7.15 -7.72
CA VAL A 44 -18.60 8.23 -7.02
C VAL A 44 -17.88 9.57 -7.20
N CYS A 45 -16.55 9.62 -7.08
CA CYS A 45 -15.78 10.84 -7.31
C CYS A 45 -15.79 11.29 -8.78
N LEU A 46 -15.91 10.35 -9.72
CA LEU A 46 -16.05 10.64 -11.15
C LEU A 46 -17.41 11.30 -11.43
N LEU A 47 -18.50 10.81 -10.82
CA LEU A 47 -19.80 11.49 -10.86
C LEU A 47 -19.70 12.91 -10.29
N GLY A 48 -19.02 13.06 -9.14
CA GLY A 48 -18.72 14.38 -8.57
C GLY A 48 -17.95 15.29 -9.53
N TYR A 49 -16.94 14.76 -10.25
CA TYR A 49 -16.20 15.50 -11.27
C TYR A 49 -17.11 16.00 -12.39
N VAL A 50 -18.03 15.15 -12.88
CA VAL A 50 -18.97 15.50 -13.95
C VAL A 50 -19.93 16.59 -13.47
N ILE A 51 -20.52 16.45 -12.29
CA ILE A 51 -21.44 17.44 -11.70
C ILE A 51 -20.70 18.78 -11.49
N GLU A 52 -19.53 18.75 -10.87
CA GLU A 52 -18.75 19.97 -10.61
C GLU A 52 -18.34 20.68 -11.91
N LYS A 53 -17.96 19.93 -12.94
CA LYS A 53 -17.53 20.49 -14.23
C LYS A 53 -18.69 21.09 -15.02
N TYR A 54 -19.74 20.31 -15.24
CA TYR A 54 -20.77 20.66 -16.21
C TYR A 54 -21.95 21.42 -15.57
N VAL A 55 -22.29 21.10 -14.31
CA VAL A 55 -23.39 21.78 -13.62
C VAL A 55 -22.87 22.99 -12.86
N VAL A 56 -21.94 22.79 -11.94
CA VAL A 56 -21.52 23.87 -11.02
C VAL A 56 -20.71 24.96 -11.73
N ARG A 57 -19.77 24.56 -12.59
CA ARG A 57 -18.93 25.51 -13.35
C ARG A 57 -19.59 26.00 -14.64
N ASP A 58 -19.99 25.09 -15.54
CA ASP A 58 -20.40 25.48 -16.89
C ASP A 58 -21.84 26.01 -16.94
N LEU A 59 -22.77 25.47 -16.15
CA LEU A 59 -24.18 25.91 -16.13
C LEU A 59 -24.46 27.00 -15.08
N LEU A 60 -24.00 26.79 -13.84
CA LEU A 60 -24.30 27.69 -12.71
C LEU A 60 -23.27 28.82 -12.55
N HIS A 61 -22.11 28.70 -13.19
CA HIS A 61 -21.00 29.66 -13.08
C HIS A 61 -20.56 29.96 -11.63
N TRP A 62 -20.76 29.02 -10.69
CA TRP A 62 -20.39 29.21 -9.28
C TRP A 62 -18.88 29.08 -9.04
N ILE A 63 -18.17 28.32 -9.87
CA ILE A 63 -16.72 28.16 -9.82
C ILE A 63 -16.14 28.72 -11.12
N HIS A 64 -15.42 29.83 -11.07
CA HIS A 64 -14.83 30.42 -12.27
C HIS A 64 -13.46 29.83 -12.63
N ASP A 65 -12.69 29.39 -11.64
CA ASP A 65 -11.33 28.87 -11.84
C ASP A 65 -11.30 27.34 -11.73
N THR A 66 -10.77 26.70 -12.77
CA THR A 66 -10.57 25.24 -12.82
C THR A 66 -9.62 24.70 -11.75
N ASN A 67 -8.80 25.55 -11.14
CA ASN A 67 -7.94 25.16 -10.02
C ASN A 67 -8.73 24.97 -8.72
N HIS A 68 -9.90 25.58 -8.58
CA HIS A 68 -10.77 25.54 -7.40
C HIS A 68 -11.76 24.37 -7.44
N ARG A 69 -11.39 23.28 -8.11
CA ARG A 69 -12.20 22.07 -8.24
C ARG A 69 -11.74 20.99 -7.27
N MET A 70 -12.68 20.46 -6.48
CA MET A 70 -12.44 19.40 -5.50
C MET A 70 -12.28 18.06 -6.19
N PHE A 71 -13.11 17.77 -7.19
CA PHE A 71 -13.17 16.47 -7.88
C PHE A 71 -12.23 16.39 -9.09
N LYS A 72 -11.26 17.30 -9.24
CA LYS A 72 -10.38 17.40 -10.42
C LYS A 72 -9.70 16.07 -10.81
N ASN A 73 -9.37 15.24 -9.82
CA ASN A 73 -8.82 13.90 -10.04
C ASN A 73 -9.63 12.84 -9.26
N PRO A 74 -10.54 12.11 -9.95
CA PRO A 74 -11.41 11.12 -9.33
C PRO A 74 -10.71 9.93 -8.65
N ALA A 75 -9.44 9.66 -8.96
CA ALA A 75 -8.68 8.60 -8.29
C ALA A 75 -7.91 9.11 -7.05
N GLU A 76 -7.44 10.35 -7.11
CA GLU A 76 -6.63 10.99 -6.06
C GLU A 76 -7.48 11.50 -4.89
N LEU A 77 -8.65 12.07 -5.16
CA LEU A 77 -9.55 12.54 -4.09
C LEU A 77 -9.96 11.41 -3.12
N PRO A 78 -10.54 10.28 -3.57
CA PRO A 78 -10.94 9.22 -2.64
C PRO A 78 -9.73 8.63 -1.91
N MET A 79 -8.57 8.52 -2.56
CA MET A 79 -7.33 8.12 -1.89
C MET A 79 -7.05 8.98 -0.66
N ARG A 80 -7.19 10.31 -0.74
CA ARG A 80 -7.02 11.21 0.42
C ARG A 80 -8.15 11.06 1.45
N LEU A 81 -9.40 11.00 0.98
CA LEU A 81 -10.58 10.92 1.85
C LEU A 81 -10.63 9.62 2.68
N PHE A 82 -10.05 8.54 2.17
CA PHE A 82 -9.91 7.27 2.90
C PHE A 82 -8.57 7.14 3.62
N GLY A 83 -7.49 7.67 3.04
CA GLY A 83 -6.15 7.61 3.61
C GLY A 83 -6.01 8.40 4.91
N LEU A 84 -6.55 9.63 4.98
CA LEU A 84 -6.48 10.44 6.20
C LEU A 84 -7.15 9.75 7.41
N PRO A 85 -8.41 9.25 7.31
CA PRO A 85 -9.00 8.42 8.36
C PRO A 85 -8.18 7.17 8.69
N HIS A 86 -7.67 6.46 7.68
CA HIS A 86 -6.83 5.28 7.88
C HIS A 86 -5.58 5.61 8.73
N PHE A 87 -4.89 6.71 8.44
CA PHE A 87 -3.73 7.17 9.22
C PHE A 87 -4.12 7.51 10.65
N ALA A 88 -5.19 8.28 10.83
CA ALA A 88 -5.66 8.70 12.14
C ALA A 88 -6.08 7.49 13.01
N VAL A 89 -6.87 6.57 12.46
CA VAL A 89 -7.34 5.38 13.18
C VAL A 89 -6.18 4.44 13.49
N GLY A 90 -5.28 4.20 12.54
CA GLY A 90 -4.06 3.42 12.76
C GLY A 90 -3.21 3.98 13.92
N LEU A 91 -2.97 5.30 13.92
CA LEU A 91 -2.23 5.98 14.98
C LEU A 91 -2.95 5.88 16.33
N MET A 92 -4.25 6.19 16.40
CA MET A 92 -5.02 6.12 17.65
C MET A 92 -5.06 4.69 18.21
N PHE A 93 -5.19 3.66 17.36
CA PHE A 93 -5.22 2.26 17.80
C PHE A 93 -3.86 1.79 18.32
N MET A 94 -2.78 2.23 17.67
CA MET A 94 -1.41 2.01 18.12
C MET A 94 -1.18 2.65 19.50
N LEU A 95 -1.42 3.97 19.62
CA LEU A 95 -1.21 4.75 20.85
C LEU A 95 -2.05 4.25 22.03
N SER A 96 -3.27 3.79 21.77
CA SER A 96 -4.14 3.25 22.83
C SER A 96 -3.89 1.77 23.14
N SER A 97 -2.96 1.09 22.47
CA SER A 97 -2.67 -0.33 22.71
C SER A 97 -2.03 -0.56 24.09
N ARG A 98 -2.28 -1.73 24.70
CA ARG A 98 -1.65 -2.10 25.98
C ARG A 98 -0.12 -2.11 25.90
N ARG A 99 0.43 -2.34 24.70
CA ARG A 99 1.87 -2.36 24.44
C ARG A 99 2.51 -0.98 24.58
N MET A 100 1.78 0.08 24.28
CA MET A 100 2.26 1.46 24.43
C MET A 100 2.36 1.94 25.89
N ARG A 101 2.13 1.07 26.89
CA ARG A 101 2.30 1.42 28.31
C ARG A 101 3.77 1.44 28.76
N GLY A 102 4.67 0.79 28.02
CA GLY A 102 6.09 0.70 28.39
C GLY A 102 6.95 1.81 27.79
N ILE A 103 7.96 2.27 28.53
CA ILE A 103 8.93 3.28 28.06
C ILE A 103 9.67 2.83 26.81
N LYS A 104 9.99 1.53 26.70
CA LYS A 104 10.62 0.93 25.51
C LYS A 104 9.78 1.15 24.26
N SER A 105 8.47 0.99 24.36
CA SER A 105 7.55 1.18 23.23
C SER A 105 7.46 2.65 22.82
N TRP A 106 7.46 3.58 23.78
CA TRP A 106 7.57 5.00 23.47
C TRP A 106 8.90 5.35 22.79
N ALA A 107 10.02 4.84 23.29
CA ALA A 107 11.33 5.06 22.66
C ALA A 107 11.37 4.54 21.22
N GLN A 108 10.80 3.36 20.96
CA GLN A 108 10.68 2.80 19.61
C GLN A 108 9.78 3.67 18.72
N LEU A 109 8.64 4.13 19.24
CA LEU A 109 7.74 5.00 18.49
C LEU A 109 8.41 6.33 18.14
N THR A 110 9.08 6.96 19.11
CA THR A 110 9.84 8.20 18.90
C THR A 110 10.96 8.01 17.89
N GLY A 111 11.70 6.91 17.97
CA GLY A 111 12.74 6.56 16.99
C GLY A 111 12.18 6.43 15.58
N LEU A 112 11.08 5.69 15.41
CA LEU A 112 10.41 5.56 14.11
C LEU A 112 9.84 6.89 13.61
N ALA A 113 9.29 7.72 14.49
CA ALA A 113 8.80 9.06 14.14
C ALA A 113 9.95 9.96 13.65
N ALA A 114 11.10 9.93 14.32
CA ALA A 114 12.28 10.68 13.91
C ALA A 114 12.79 10.23 12.54
N ILE A 115 12.82 8.92 12.27
CA ILE A 115 13.16 8.37 10.95
C ILE A 115 12.16 8.83 9.89
N GLY A 116 10.87 8.81 10.20
CA GLY A 116 9.82 9.27 9.28
C GLY A 116 9.97 10.75 8.93
N ILE A 117 10.26 11.58 9.93
CA ILE A 117 10.55 13.02 9.74
C ILE A 117 11.78 13.20 8.85
N ALA A 118 12.85 12.42 9.09
CA ALA A 118 14.05 12.46 8.25
C ALA A 118 13.73 12.08 6.80
N PHE A 119 12.91 11.05 6.57
CA PHE A 119 12.46 10.67 5.22
C PHE A 119 11.59 11.75 4.57
N CYS A 120 10.67 12.38 5.31
CA CYS A 120 9.91 13.52 4.82
C CYS A 120 10.82 14.68 4.41
N TRP A 121 11.84 14.99 5.23
CA TRP A 121 12.82 16.03 4.93
C TRP A 121 13.64 15.71 3.68
N LEU A 122 14.15 14.48 3.54
CA LEU A 122 14.88 14.03 2.35
C LEU A 122 13.99 14.10 1.10
N PHE A 123 12.74 13.63 1.21
CA PHE A 123 11.77 13.67 0.13
C PHE A 123 11.47 15.10 -0.32
N TYR A 124 11.33 16.05 0.62
CA TYR A 124 11.21 17.46 0.29
C TYR A 124 12.50 18.01 -0.36
N ARG A 125 13.66 17.80 0.28
CA ARG A 125 14.95 18.41 -0.11
C ARG A 125 15.42 18.01 -1.50
N PHE A 126 15.22 16.74 -1.87
CA PHE A 126 15.70 16.16 -3.13
C PHE A 126 14.57 15.90 -4.14
N GLY A 127 13.32 15.89 -3.68
CA GLY A 127 12.17 15.59 -4.51
C GLY A 127 11.37 16.82 -4.94
N TYR A 128 11.38 17.93 -4.20
CA TYR A 128 10.50 19.07 -4.47
C TYR A 128 11.26 20.28 -5.02
N ASP A 129 10.84 20.79 -6.18
CA ASP A 129 11.47 21.96 -6.83
C ASP A 129 10.78 23.31 -6.53
N GLY A 130 9.78 23.31 -5.65
CA GLY A 130 8.93 24.48 -5.37
C GLY A 130 7.55 24.39 -6.02
N ASN A 131 7.41 23.64 -7.11
CA ASN A 131 6.17 23.49 -7.86
C ASN A 131 5.71 22.03 -7.97
N HIS A 132 6.64 21.11 -8.24
CA HIS A 132 6.39 19.71 -8.53
C HIS A 132 7.31 18.78 -7.74
N PHE A 133 6.89 17.52 -7.61
CA PHE A 133 7.79 16.45 -7.17
C PHE A 133 8.48 15.84 -8.38
N SER A 134 9.78 15.57 -8.27
CA SER A 134 10.54 14.84 -9.28
C SER A 134 9.99 13.43 -9.43
N ALA A 135 10.03 12.91 -10.67
CA ALA A 135 9.54 11.57 -10.98
C ALA A 135 10.26 10.50 -10.15
N LEU A 136 11.56 10.67 -9.93
CA LEU A 136 12.37 9.78 -9.10
C LEU A 136 11.89 9.76 -7.64
N ALA A 137 11.60 10.92 -7.06
CA ALA A 137 11.08 10.98 -5.69
C ALA A 137 9.72 10.28 -5.60
N LEU A 138 8.78 10.56 -6.52
CA LEU A 138 7.47 9.90 -6.56
C LEU A 138 7.59 8.38 -6.72
N LEU A 139 8.51 7.92 -7.55
CA LEU A 139 8.80 6.50 -7.72
C LEU A 139 9.33 5.88 -6.41
N VAL A 140 10.31 6.50 -5.74
CA VAL A 140 10.82 6.02 -4.44
C VAL A 140 9.72 6.00 -3.39
N PHE A 141 8.84 7.00 -3.40
CA PHE A 141 7.65 7.06 -2.56
C PHE A 141 6.71 5.87 -2.82
N TYR A 142 6.35 5.61 -4.08
CA TYR A 142 5.47 4.48 -4.42
C TYR A 142 6.12 3.15 -4.10
N PHE A 143 7.43 3.03 -4.26
CA PHE A 143 8.18 1.86 -3.83
C PHE A 143 8.07 1.62 -2.33
N TYR A 144 8.31 2.65 -1.53
CA TYR A 144 8.19 2.59 -0.08
C TYR A 144 6.79 2.17 0.36
N PHE A 145 5.77 2.72 -0.30
CA PHE A 145 4.39 2.35 -0.09
C PHE A 145 4.07 0.89 -0.49
N LEU A 146 4.58 0.41 -1.62
CA LEU A 146 4.30 -0.95 -2.12
C LEU A 146 4.88 -2.04 -1.22
N ILE A 147 6.09 -1.83 -0.67
CA ILE A 147 6.65 -2.75 0.35
C ILE A 147 5.68 -2.87 1.53
N HIS A 148 5.19 -1.72 2.01
CA HIS A 148 4.25 -1.68 3.12
C HIS A 148 2.93 -2.35 2.79
N GLY A 149 2.32 -2.02 1.64
CA GLY A 149 1.07 -2.63 1.18
C GLY A 149 1.18 -4.14 1.08
N PHE A 150 2.25 -4.65 0.46
CA PHE A 150 2.45 -6.10 0.32
C PHE A 150 2.73 -6.81 1.65
N ARG A 151 3.49 -6.17 2.56
CA ARG A 151 3.69 -6.69 3.92
C ARG A 151 2.35 -6.81 4.66
N ASP A 152 1.44 -5.87 4.46
CA ASP A 152 0.11 -5.89 5.06
C ASP A 152 -0.77 -6.99 4.43
N GLU A 153 -0.71 -7.21 3.12
CA GLU A 153 -1.39 -8.35 2.48
C GLU A 153 -0.89 -9.70 2.98
N ALA A 154 0.43 -9.86 3.18
CA ALA A 154 1.00 -11.05 3.79
C ALA A 154 0.47 -11.28 5.22
N PHE A 155 0.33 -10.19 5.97
CA PHE A 155 -0.28 -10.24 7.30
C PHE A 155 -1.77 -10.59 7.24
N PHE A 156 -2.54 -10.05 6.28
CA PHE A 156 -3.95 -10.36 6.08
C PHE A 156 -4.11 -11.84 5.74
N TYR A 157 -3.35 -12.36 4.78
CA TYR A 157 -3.33 -13.78 4.41
C TYR A 157 -3.15 -14.69 5.63
N ARG A 158 -2.18 -14.36 6.51
CA ARG A 158 -1.98 -15.08 7.77
C ARG A 158 -3.18 -14.95 8.72
N ALA A 159 -3.66 -13.73 8.94
CA ALA A 159 -4.71 -13.45 9.92
C ALA A 159 -6.10 -13.97 9.49
N LEU A 160 -6.32 -14.13 8.18
CA LEU A 160 -7.54 -14.69 7.62
C LEU A 160 -7.65 -16.20 7.82
N GLY A 161 -6.52 -16.88 8.03
CA GLY A 161 -6.44 -18.32 8.26
C GLY A 161 -6.08 -19.13 7.01
N ASP A 162 -5.80 -18.47 5.88
CA ASP A 162 -5.44 -19.14 4.63
C ASP A 162 -3.95 -19.54 4.59
N MET A 163 -3.14 -19.06 5.55
CA MET A 163 -1.78 -19.56 5.76
C MET A 163 -1.80 -20.90 6.49
N PRO A 164 -1.18 -21.96 5.95
CA PRO A 164 -1.12 -23.25 6.62
C PRO A 164 -0.39 -23.17 7.97
N HIS A 165 -0.87 -23.94 8.93
CA HIS A 165 -0.22 -24.06 10.24
C HIS A 165 1.20 -24.61 10.11
N GLY A 166 2.15 -24.02 10.84
CA GLY A 166 3.56 -24.43 10.81
C GLY A 166 4.36 -23.95 9.59
N ALA A 167 3.73 -23.24 8.64
CA ALA A 167 4.41 -22.71 7.46
C ALA A 167 5.12 -21.37 7.69
N ASP A 168 5.18 -20.84 8.92
CA ASP A 168 5.64 -19.48 9.23
C ASP A 168 7.00 -19.13 8.62
N VAL A 169 8.01 -19.98 8.82
CA VAL A 169 9.39 -19.73 8.33
C VAL A 169 9.44 -19.79 6.80
N THR A 170 8.75 -20.76 6.20
CA THR A 170 8.70 -20.90 4.73
C THR A 170 7.94 -19.72 4.11
N HIS A 171 6.83 -19.32 4.70
CA HIS A 171 6.05 -18.16 4.30
C HIS A 171 6.89 -16.88 4.36
N GLN A 172 7.62 -16.62 5.45
CA GLN A 172 8.51 -15.46 5.55
C GLN A 172 9.56 -15.43 4.42
N ARG A 173 10.17 -16.57 4.09
CA ARG A 173 11.13 -16.65 2.98
C ARG A 173 10.48 -16.34 1.64
N ILE A 174 9.29 -16.88 1.38
CA ILE A 174 8.52 -16.59 0.16
C ILE A 174 8.20 -15.09 0.10
N MET A 175 7.74 -14.49 1.20
CA MET A 175 7.41 -13.06 1.24
C MET A 175 8.63 -12.18 0.96
N VAL A 176 9.81 -12.52 1.49
CA VAL A 176 11.06 -11.81 1.16
C VAL A 176 11.38 -11.91 -0.33
N VAL A 177 11.29 -13.12 -0.91
CA VAL A 177 11.53 -13.30 -2.35
C VAL A 177 10.56 -12.48 -3.20
N LEU A 178 9.27 -12.48 -2.86
CA LEU A 178 8.25 -11.71 -3.58
C LEU A 178 8.45 -10.20 -3.41
N GLN A 179 8.81 -9.73 -2.21
CA GLN A 179 9.14 -8.32 -1.98
C GLN A 179 10.37 -7.89 -2.78
N LEU A 180 11.42 -8.70 -2.83
CA LEU A 180 12.61 -8.45 -3.63
C LEU A 180 12.30 -8.48 -5.13
N LEU A 181 11.40 -9.36 -5.58
CA LEU A 181 10.97 -9.41 -6.98
C LEU A 181 10.17 -8.16 -7.36
N MET A 182 9.26 -7.69 -6.50
CA MET A 182 8.52 -6.44 -6.72
C MET A 182 9.42 -5.20 -6.64
N LEU A 183 10.43 -5.19 -5.75
CA LEU A 183 11.49 -4.19 -5.76
C LEU A 183 12.25 -4.20 -7.09
N GLY A 184 12.68 -5.39 -7.53
CA GLY A 184 13.33 -5.59 -8.82
C GLY A 184 12.47 -5.06 -9.96
N LEU A 185 11.17 -5.38 -9.97
CA LEU A 185 10.22 -4.88 -10.96
C LEU A 185 10.20 -3.34 -10.99
N LEU A 186 10.06 -2.70 -9.84
CA LEU A 186 9.98 -1.24 -9.77
C LEU A 186 11.29 -0.57 -10.20
N VAL A 187 12.44 -1.10 -9.78
CA VAL A 187 13.76 -0.61 -10.22
C VAL A 187 13.95 -0.80 -11.73
N SER A 188 13.52 -1.93 -12.26
CA SER A 188 13.56 -2.22 -13.69
C SER A 188 12.65 -1.33 -14.52
N LEU A 189 11.61 -0.75 -13.92
CA LEU A 189 10.76 0.24 -14.57
C LEU A 189 11.34 1.65 -14.44
N ALA A 190 11.88 1.95 -13.27
CA ALA A 190 12.50 3.22 -12.93
C ALA A 190 13.68 3.58 -13.81
N ILE A 191 14.64 2.66 -13.95
CA ILE A 191 15.91 2.93 -14.61
C ILE A 191 15.68 3.26 -16.09
N PRO A 192 14.96 2.45 -16.89
CA PRO A 192 14.69 2.79 -18.28
C PRO A 192 13.94 4.11 -18.43
N ALA A 193 12.95 4.38 -17.57
CA ALA A 193 12.19 5.63 -17.60
C ALA A 193 13.09 6.84 -17.31
N TYR A 194 13.99 6.71 -16.34
CA TYR A 194 14.98 7.74 -16.00
C TYR A 194 15.95 8.00 -17.16
N VAL A 195 16.47 6.95 -17.80
CA VAL A 195 17.38 7.09 -18.95
C VAL A 195 16.69 7.78 -20.12
N ILE A 196 15.46 7.38 -20.47
CA ILE A 196 14.67 8.06 -21.53
C ILE A 196 14.42 9.53 -21.18
N PHE A 197 14.16 9.83 -19.91
CA PHE A 197 14.00 11.20 -19.48
C PHE A 197 15.29 12.02 -19.60
N GLY A 198 16.45 11.43 -19.26
CA GLY A 198 17.76 12.04 -19.46
C GLY A 198 18.11 12.28 -20.94
N GLU A 199 17.66 11.42 -21.85
CA GLU A 199 17.80 11.64 -23.29
C GLU A 199 16.98 12.84 -23.79
N MET A 200 15.79 13.04 -23.23
CA MET A 200 14.95 14.20 -23.56
C MET A 200 15.43 15.49 -22.87
N LYS A 201 16.12 15.36 -21.73
CA LYS A 201 16.58 16.45 -20.89
C LYS A 201 18.00 16.17 -20.39
N PRO A 202 19.02 16.64 -21.13
CA PRO A 202 20.43 16.33 -20.85
C PRO A 202 20.88 16.69 -19.41
N GLU A 203 20.23 17.65 -18.76
CA GLU A 203 20.51 18.00 -17.37
C GLU A 203 20.20 16.88 -16.35
N PHE A 204 19.42 15.86 -16.74
CA PHE A 204 19.13 14.66 -15.95
C PHE A 204 19.91 13.42 -16.42
N SER A 205 20.77 13.57 -17.43
CA SER A 205 21.53 12.45 -17.98
C SER A 205 22.63 12.00 -17.00
N HIS A 206 22.92 10.70 -16.97
CA HIS A 206 23.92 10.13 -16.06
C HIS A 206 24.87 9.23 -16.85
N PRO A 207 26.17 9.55 -16.94
CA PRO A 207 27.12 8.86 -17.84
C PRO A 207 27.17 7.33 -17.66
N LEU A 208 27.10 6.86 -16.41
CA LEU A 208 27.08 5.42 -16.11
C LEU A 208 25.84 4.73 -16.69
N LEU A 209 24.66 5.35 -16.58
CA LEU A 209 23.42 4.76 -17.05
C LEU A 209 23.33 4.78 -18.57
N GLU A 210 23.86 5.82 -19.22
CA GLU A 210 23.96 5.89 -20.69
C GLU A 210 24.85 4.77 -21.25
N HIS A 211 25.96 4.45 -20.57
CA HIS A 211 26.83 3.35 -20.96
C HIS A 211 26.16 1.97 -20.75
N LEU A 212 25.47 1.79 -19.62
CA LEU A 212 24.77 0.53 -19.30
C LEU A 212 23.49 0.33 -20.12
N PHE A 213 22.83 1.41 -20.55
CA PHE A 213 21.57 1.40 -21.29
C PHE A 213 21.67 2.32 -22.51
N PRO A 214 22.29 1.85 -23.61
CA PRO A 214 22.50 2.67 -24.80
C PRO A 214 21.20 3.28 -25.35
N ALA A 215 21.29 4.49 -25.91
CA ALA A 215 20.18 5.19 -26.56
C ALA A 215 19.49 4.34 -27.66
N SER A 216 20.22 3.42 -28.28
CA SER A 216 19.70 2.49 -29.31
C SER A 216 18.79 1.40 -28.75
N TRP A 217 18.78 1.15 -27.43
CA TRP A 217 17.92 0.15 -26.83
C TRP A 217 16.52 0.69 -26.61
N SER A 218 15.51 -0.08 -27.04
CA SER A 218 14.12 0.21 -26.70
C SER A 218 13.88 0.16 -25.18
N TYR A 219 12.83 0.83 -24.70
CA TYR A 219 12.40 0.71 -23.29
C TYR A 219 12.23 -0.75 -22.87
N ALA A 220 11.62 -1.58 -23.74
CA ALA A 220 11.40 -3.00 -23.48
C ALA A 220 12.71 -3.77 -23.30
N THR A 221 13.74 -3.46 -24.10
CA THR A 221 15.07 -4.07 -23.98
C THR A 221 15.74 -3.69 -22.67
N ARG A 222 15.69 -2.40 -22.28
CA ARG A 222 16.25 -1.92 -21.00
C ARG A 222 15.51 -2.49 -19.78
N PHE A 223 14.19 -2.61 -19.88
CA PHE A 223 13.37 -3.26 -18.86
C PHE A 223 13.72 -4.74 -18.73
N ALA A 224 13.78 -5.47 -19.85
CA ALA A 224 14.09 -6.90 -19.84
C ALA A 224 15.50 -7.17 -19.31
N SER A 225 16.49 -6.37 -19.69
CA SER A 225 17.88 -6.55 -19.23
C SER A 225 18.05 -6.33 -17.72
N THR A 226 17.22 -5.49 -17.11
CA THR A 226 17.24 -5.28 -15.65
C THR A 226 16.35 -6.26 -14.91
N PHE A 227 15.20 -6.65 -15.47
CA PHE A 227 14.19 -7.42 -14.75
C PHE A 227 14.39 -8.94 -14.85
N LEU A 228 14.78 -9.45 -16.03
CA LEU A 228 14.93 -10.90 -16.23
C LEU A 228 15.95 -11.54 -15.28
N PRO A 229 17.10 -10.92 -14.94
CA PRO A 229 17.99 -11.44 -13.91
C PRO A 229 17.30 -11.58 -12.54
N MET A 230 16.48 -10.61 -12.16
CA MET A 230 15.73 -10.64 -10.90
C MET A 230 14.67 -11.76 -10.89
N VAL A 231 13.98 -11.95 -12.02
CA VAL A 231 13.04 -13.07 -12.20
C VAL A 231 13.76 -14.41 -12.10
N ALA A 232 14.94 -14.57 -12.71
CA ALA A 232 15.72 -15.80 -12.64
C ALA A 232 16.17 -16.11 -11.20
N ILE A 233 16.67 -15.11 -10.47
CA ILE A 233 17.04 -15.26 -9.05
C ILE A 233 15.83 -15.63 -8.19
N ALA A 234 14.69 -14.96 -8.39
CA ALA A 234 13.46 -15.26 -7.66
C ALA A 234 12.93 -16.65 -7.99
N ALA A 235 12.95 -17.05 -9.26
CA ALA A 235 12.55 -18.39 -9.71
C ALA A 235 13.45 -19.47 -9.09
N PHE A 236 14.76 -19.26 -9.06
CA PHE A 236 15.69 -20.16 -8.39
C PHE A 236 15.43 -20.24 -6.88
N ALA A 237 15.23 -19.10 -6.21
CA ALA A 237 14.92 -19.07 -4.78
C ALA A 237 13.60 -19.79 -4.46
N LEU A 238 12.54 -19.57 -5.26
CA LEU A 238 11.26 -20.25 -5.13
C LEU A 238 11.39 -21.74 -5.42
N TRP A 239 12.17 -22.14 -6.43
CA TRP A 239 12.48 -23.54 -6.69
C TRP A 239 13.17 -24.19 -5.49
N ARG A 240 14.18 -23.55 -4.89
CA ARG A 240 14.85 -24.05 -3.67
C ARG A 240 13.91 -24.18 -2.49
N ILE A 241 12.98 -23.23 -2.30
CA ILE A 241 11.94 -23.32 -1.26
C ILE A 241 10.98 -24.46 -1.58
N SER A 242 10.65 -24.67 -2.85
CA SER A 242 9.72 -25.71 -3.30
C SER A 242 10.18 -27.14 -3.00
N LEU A 243 11.49 -27.36 -2.85
CA LEU A 243 12.06 -28.65 -2.44
C LEU A 243 11.58 -29.13 -1.05
N LYS A 244 10.97 -28.24 -0.24
CA LYS A 244 10.35 -28.59 1.05
C LYS A 244 8.93 -29.17 0.92
N PHE A 245 8.36 -29.17 -0.28
CA PHE A 245 7.02 -29.65 -0.55
C PHE A 245 7.11 -30.97 -1.33
N SER A 246 6.26 -31.94 -0.99
CA SER A 246 6.23 -33.25 -1.65
C SER A 246 6.06 -33.15 -3.17
N ASP A 247 5.29 -32.17 -3.63
CA ASP A 247 4.97 -31.94 -5.05
C ASP A 247 5.80 -30.80 -5.66
N GLY A 248 6.92 -30.42 -5.04
CA GLY A 248 7.81 -29.36 -5.51
C GLY A 248 7.09 -28.02 -5.70
N LEU A 249 7.27 -27.39 -6.87
CA LEU A 249 6.66 -26.10 -7.21
C LEU A 249 5.14 -26.13 -7.20
N ARG A 250 4.53 -27.26 -7.59
CA ARG A 250 3.08 -27.43 -7.54
C ARG A 250 2.58 -27.39 -6.10
N GLY A 251 3.27 -28.08 -5.20
CA GLY A 251 2.94 -28.08 -3.77
C GLY A 251 3.08 -26.69 -3.15
N LEU A 252 4.14 -25.95 -3.50
CA LEU A 252 4.30 -24.55 -3.09
C LEU A 252 3.16 -23.67 -3.59
N TRP A 253 2.83 -23.79 -4.89
CA TRP A 253 1.74 -23.03 -5.50
C TRP A 253 0.40 -23.35 -4.84
N GLU A 254 0.01 -24.62 -4.72
CA GLU A 254 -1.26 -25.01 -4.09
C GLU A 254 -1.37 -24.51 -2.64
N THR A 255 -0.26 -24.57 -1.91
CA THR A 255 -0.20 -24.14 -0.50
C THR A 255 -0.34 -22.62 -0.33
N HIS A 256 0.27 -21.84 -1.24
CA HIS A 256 0.33 -20.39 -1.16
C HIS A 256 -0.43 -19.66 -2.28
N LYS A 257 -1.32 -20.37 -2.98
CA LYS A 257 -2.06 -19.88 -4.15
C LYS A 257 -2.75 -18.54 -3.88
N PRO A 258 -3.41 -18.31 -2.73
CA PRO A 258 -4.10 -17.03 -2.48
C PRO A 258 -3.14 -15.83 -2.50
N ILE A 259 -2.07 -15.88 -1.71
CA ILE A 259 -1.12 -14.75 -1.62
C ILE A 259 -0.29 -14.58 -2.90
N LEU A 260 0.06 -15.67 -3.58
CA LEU A 260 0.73 -15.61 -4.89
C LEU A 260 -0.18 -14.98 -5.94
N THR A 261 -1.48 -15.27 -5.92
CA THR A 261 -2.46 -14.64 -6.82
C THR A 261 -2.60 -13.15 -6.53
N VAL A 262 -2.69 -12.75 -5.25
CA VAL A 262 -2.69 -11.33 -4.84
C VAL A 262 -1.43 -10.62 -5.36
N PHE A 263 -0.26 -11.23 -5.20
CA PHE A 263 1.00 -10.70 -5.72
C PHE A 263 1.00 -10.52 -7.24
N LEU A 264 0.52 -11.51 -7.98
CA LEU A 264 0.44 -11.45 -9.45
C LEU A 264 -0.51 -10.36 -9.92
N ILE A 265 -1.68 -10.24 -9.29
CA ILE A 265 -2.64 -9.17 -9.63
C ILE A 265 -2.04 -7.79 -9.30
N ALA A 266 -1.45 -7.62 -8.12
CA ALA A 266 -0.82 -6.36 -7.73
C ALA A 266 0.32 -5.96 -8.68
N SER A 267 1.17 -6.92 -9.07
CA SER A 267 2.23 -6.71 -10.06
C SER A 267 1.67 -6.35 -11.43
N GLY A 268 0.59 -7.00 -11.86
CA GLY A 268 -0.12 -6.67 -13.09
C GLY A 268 -0.68 -5.24 -13.09
N ILE A 269 -1.25 -4.77 -11.97
CA ILE A 269 -1.74 -3.40 -11.84
C ILE A 269 -0.58 -2.39 -11.92
N ILE A 270 0.56 -2.68 -11.31
CA ILE A 270 1.78 -1.85 -11.42
C ILE A 270 2.23 -1.76 -12.88
N LEU A 271 2.22 -2.87 -13.62
CA LEU A 271 2.56 -2.86 -15.05
C LEU A 271 1.57 -2.03 -15.88
N ILE A 272 0.26 -2.13 -15.58
CA ILE A 272 -0.76 -1.29 -16.22
C ILE A 272 -0.50 0.20 -15.93
N ALA A 273 -0.04 0.54 -14.73
CA ALA A 273 0.27 1.93 -14.33
C ALA A 273 1.31 2.60 -15.24
N LEU A 274 2.16 1.84 -15.90
CA LEU A 274 3.16 2.35 -16.84
C LEU A 274 2.55 2.96 -18.10
N VAL A 275 1.46 2.35 -18.59
CA VAL A 275 0.79 2.79 -19.81
C VAL A 275 -0.38 3.72 -19.51
N SER A 276 -0.97 3.61 -18.32
CA SER A 276 -2.15 4.36 -17.93
C SER A 276 -1.82 5.64 -17.14
N GLY A 277 -0.62 5.74 -16.55
CA GLY A 277 -0.12 6.92 -15.85
C GLY A 277 -0.48 6.99 -14.35
N PRO A 278 -0.34 8.18 -13.73
CA PRO A 278 -0.39 8.34 -12.26
C PRO A 278 -1.69 7.90 -11.58
N TRP A 279 -2.82 7.87 -12.30
CA TRP A 279 -4.11 7.53 -11.71
C TRP A 279 -4.16 6.07 -11.21
N THR A 280 -3.43 5.15 -11.85
CA THR A 280 -3.40 3.75 -11.42
C THR A 280 -2.63 3.59 -10.12
N PHE A 281 -1.57 4.37 -9.89
CA PHE A 281 -0.91 4.39 -8.58
C PHE A 281 -1.84 4.90 -7.48
N ASN A 282 -2.63 5.95 -7.74
CA ASN A 282 -3.64 6.42 -6.78
C ASN A 282 -4.68 5.32 -6.48
N ALA A 283 -5.08 4.53 -7.48
CA ALA A 283 -5.97 3.40 -7.30
C ALA A 283 -5.33 2.31 -6.42
N VAL A 284 -4.06 1.95 -6.63
CA VAL A 284 -3.34 0.97 -5.79
C VAL A 284 -3.22 1.46 -4.34
N VAL A 285 -2.93 2.75 -4.15
CA VAL A 285 -2.88 3.34 -2.80
C VAL A 285 -4.25 3.32 -2.13
N LEU A 286 -5.31 3.65 -2.86
CA LEU A 286 -6.69 3.54 -2.37
C LEU A 286 -7.08 2.09 -2.05
N MET A 287 -6.70 1.12 -2.87
CA MET A 287 -6.93 -0.30 -2.62
C MET A 287 -6.38 -0.72 -1.28
N HIS A 288 -5.18 -0.29 -0.91
CA HIS A 288 -4.62 -0.61 0.39
C HIS A 288 -5.47 -0.08 1.56
N PHE A 289 -5.97 1.16 1.50
CA PHE A 289 -6.84 1.70 2.56
C PHE A 289 -8.17 0.97 2.65
N VAL A 290 -8.77 0.67 1.50
CA VAL A 290 -10.02 -0.11 1.43
C VAL A 290 -9.79 -1.52 1.98
N GLY A 291 -8.69 -2.16 1.59
CA GLY A 291 -8.30 -3.50 2.05
C GLY A 291 -8.09 -3.54 3.56
N TRP A 292 -7.39 -2.54 4.12
CA TRP A 292 -7.20 -2.42 5.56
C TRP A 292 -8.52 -2.20 6.31
N TYR A 293 -9.41 -1.35 5.79
CA TYR A 293 -10.73 -1.13 6.37
C TYR A 293 -11.58 -2.42 6.39
N LEU A 294 -11.61 -3.15 5.27
CA LEU A 294 -12.34 -4.42 5.17
C LEU A 294 -11.74 -5.48 6.10
N PHE A 295 -10.41 -5.58 6.13
CA PHE A 295 -9.69 -6.46 7.06
C PHE A 295 -9.99 -6.15 8.52
N GLY A 296 -9.98 -4.87 8.90
CA GLY A 296 -10.27 -4.41 10.25
C GLY A 296 -11.69 -4.81 10.69
N ARG A 297 -12.69 -4.60 9.82
CA ARG A 297 -14.07 -5.02 10.07
C ARG A 297 -14.19 -6.53 10.25
N HIS A 298 -13.53 -7.30 9.40
CA HIS A 298 -13.53 -8.76 9.48
C HIS A 298 -12.88 -9.27 10.76
N SER A 299 -11.71 -8.71 11.11
CA SER A 299 -10.98 -9.05 12.33
C SER A 299 -11.79 -8.78 13.59
N LEU A 300 -12.53 -7.66 13.63
CA LEU A 300 -13.41 -7.32 14.76
C LEU A 300 -14.64 -8.21 14.83
N ALA A 301 -15.17 -8.67 13.69
CA ALA A 301 -16.28 -9.63 13.65
C ALA A 301 -15.85 -11.01 14.18
N LYS A 302 -14.63 -11.46 13.86
CA LYS A 302 -14.07 -12.73 14.36
C LYS A 302 -13.67 -12.70 15.84
N ARG A 303 -13.53 -11.52 16.44
CA ARG A 303 -13.05 -11.33 17.82
C ARG A 303 -13.94 -10.36 18.60
N PRO A 304 -15.22 -10.71 18.83
CA PRO A 304 -16.12 -9.86 19.60
C PRO A 304 -15.60 -9.68 21.05
N PRO A 305 -15.87 -8.53 21.68
CA PRO A 305 -15.50 -8.32 23.08
C PRO A 305 -16.36 -9.23 23.97
N ALA A 306 -15.78 -9.73 25.07
CA ALA A 306 -16.48 -10.59 26.02
C ALA A 306 -17.75 -9.92 26.61
N GLU A 307 -17.69 -8.61 26.82
CA GLU A 307 -18.82 -7.79 27.24
C GLU A 307 -19.06 -6.68 26.23
N ALA A 308 -20.34 -6.42 25.94
CA ALA A 308 -20.74 -5.35 25.03
C ALA A 308 -20.32 -3.98 25.60
N PRO A 309 -19.38 -3.25 24.95
CA PRO A 309 -18.97 -1.94 25.42
C PRO A 309 -20.10 -0.92 25.23
N LYS A 310 -20.19 0.06 26.13
CA LYS A 310 -21.14 1.18 26.02
C LYS A 310 -20.95 1.89 24.67
N LYS A 311 -22.05 2.11 23.94
CA LYS A 311 -22.04 2.80 22.63
C LYS A 311 -21.36 4.17 22.74
N TRP A 312 -20.74 4.61 21.66
CA TRP A 312 -20.00 5.88 21.56
C TRP A 312 -18.75 6.02 22.41
N THR A 313 -18.37 4.99 23.17
CA THR A 313 -17.08 4.99 23.88
C THR A 313 -15.92 4.60 22.96
N TRP A 314 -14.70 5.00 23.32
CA TRP A 314 -13.49 4.55 22.62
C TRP A 314 -13.37 3.03 22.57
N LYS A 315 -13.72 2.34 23.66
CA LYS A 315 -13.76 0.88 23.71
C LYS A 315 -14.71 0.33 22.64
N TRP A 316 -15.92 0.89 22.51
CA TRP A 316 -16.86 0.49 21.47
C TRP A 316 -16.34 0.72 20.04
N MET A 317 -15.73 1.88 19.78
CA MET A 317 -15.14 2.19 18.48
C MET A 317 -14.00 1.22 18.10
N ARG A 318 -13.21 0.80 19.08
CA ARG A 318 -12.06 -0.07 18.86
C ARG A 318 -12.37 -1.55 18.81
N THR A 319 -13.37 -2.02 19.57
CA THR A 319 -13.60 -3.46 19.75
C THR A 319 -14.85 -3.98 19.05
N THR A 320 -15.61 -3.14 18.35
CA THR A 320 -16.82 -3.57 17.63
C THR A 320 -16.77 -3.15 16.17
N ARG A 321 -17.35 -3.96 15.28
CA ARG A 321 -17.46 -3.64 13.85
C ARG A 321 -18.23 -2.34 13.60
N ALA A 322 -19.34 -2.14 14.31
CA ALA A 322 -20.19 -0.96 14.16
C ALA A 322 -19.45 0.31 14.62
N GLY A 323 -18.77 0.25 15.76
CA GLY A 323 -17.99 1.37 16.27
C GLY A 323 -16.80 1.72 15.37
N PHE A 324 -16.10 0.72 14.84
CA PHE A 324 -15.00 0.92 13.89
C PHE A 324 -15.47 1.57 12.60
N THR A 325 -16.59 1.10 12.03
CA THR A 325 -17.20 1.70 10.85
C THR A 325 -17.64 3.14 11.13
N TRP A 326 -18.27 3.41 12.27
CA TRP A 326 -18.69 4.77 12.62
C TRP A 326 -17.52 5.73 12.75
N LEU A 327 -16.42 5.30 13.41
CA LEU A 327 -15.21 6.09 13.53
C LEU A 327 -14.62 6.45 12.16
N HIS A 328 -14.53 5.48 11.25
CA HIS A 328 -14.01 5.72 9.89
C HIS A 328 -14.90 6.69 9.11
N LEU A 329 -16.22 6.42 9.06
CA LEU A 329 -17.15 7.27 8.32
C LEU A 329 -17.18 8.69 8.88
N GLY A 330 -17.17 8.83 10.21
CA GLY A 330 -17.09 10.14 10.87
C GLY A 330 -15.83 10.91 10.48
N LEU A 331 -14.66 10.25 10.51
CA LEU A 331 -13.41 10.86 10.07
C LEU A 331 -13.38 11.16 8.58
N THR A 332 -13.99 10.33 7.73
CA THR A 332 -14.13 10.59 6.29
C THR A 332 -14.97 11.84 6.05
N VAL A 333 -16.10 12.01 6.77
CA VAL A 333 -16.93 13.22 6.68
C VAL A 333 -16.14 14.47 7.10
N VAL A 334 -15.34 14.37 8.17
CA VAL A 334 -14.45 15.46 8.60
C VAL A 334 -13.40 15.77 7.53
N ALA A 335 -12.77 14.75 6.94
CA ALA A 335 -11.81 14.93 5.85
C ALA A 335 -12.44 15.59 4.61
N ILE A 336 -13.66 15.19 4.24
CA ILE A 336 -14.45 15.83 3.17
C ILE A 336 -14.64 17.31 3.49
N GLY A 337 -15.06 17.64 4.71
CA GLY A 337 -15.26 19.02 5.16
C GLY A 337 -13.98 19.85 5.06
N PHE A 338 -12.84 19.32 5.50
CA PHE A 338 -11.55 20.02 5.39
C PHE A 338 -11.08 20.19 3.95
N VAL A 339 -11.22 19.17 3.09
CA VAL A 339 -10.84 19.29 1.67
C VAL A 339 -11.75 20.29 0.94
N ALA A 340 -13.05 20.27 1.24
CA ALA A 340 -14.01 21.24 0.69
C ALA A 340 -13.68 22.67 1.15
N TYR A 341 -13.41 22.87 2.45
CA TYR A 341 -13.00 24.17 2.98
C TYR A 341 -11.69 24.66 2.35
N ALA A 342 -10.65 23.82 2.29
CA ALA A 342 -9.39 24.16 1.65
C ALA A 342 -9.58 24.51 0.17
N THR A 343 -10.44 23.78 -0.54
CA THR A 343 -10.66 24.00 -1.98
C THR A 343 -11.47 25.25 -2.25
N TYR A 344 -12.62 25.41 -1.59
CA TYR A 344 -13.61 26.44 -1.94
C TYR A 344 -13.47 27.72 -1.13
N ALA A 345 -13.02 27.65 0.13
CA ALA A 345 -12.91 28.83 0.98
C ALA A 345 -11.50 29.48 0.93
N THR A 346 -10.44 28.67 0.79
CA THR A 346 -9.05 29.19 0.82
C THR A 346 -8.32 29.09 -0.51
N GLY A 347 -8.95 28.53 -1.55
CA GLY A 347 -8.35 28.38 -2.87
C GLY A 347 -7.09 27.50 -2.89
N LYS A 348 -7.09 26.44 -2.09
CA LYS A 348 -5.96 25.49 -1.92
C LYS A 348 -4.71 26.20 -1.41
N SER A 349 -4.89 27.09 -0.44
CA SER A 349 -3.81 27.78 0.26
C SER A 349 -4.00 27.71 1.78
N GLY A 350 -2.94 28.06 2.51
CA GLY A 350 -2.95 28.15 3.97
C GLY A 350 -2.80 26.81 4.72
N VAL A 351 -3.05 26.87 6.03
CA VAL A 351 -2.76 25.76 6.96
C VAL A 351 -3.61 24.52 6.67
N VAL A 352 -4.89 24.69 6.31
CA VAL A 352 -5.75 23.53 6.04
C VAL A 352 -5.26 22.75 4.81
N GLU A 353 -4.87 23.44 3.74
CA GLU A 353 -4.25 22.78 2.57
C GLU A 353 -2.94 22.07 2.96
N SER A 354 -2.14 22.64 3.87
CA SER A 354 -0.93 21.98 4.35
C SER A 354 -1.19 20.66 5.10
N ILE A 355 -2.44 20.42 5.52
CA ILE A 355 -2.86 19.19 6.19
C ILE A 355 -3.52 18.22 5.21
N VAL A 356 -4.51 18.67 4.41
CA VAL A 356 -5.34 17.80 3.56
C VAL A 356 -5.03 17.86 2.06
N GLY A 357 -4.04 18.68 1.68
CA GLY A 357 -3.62 18.88 0.31
C GLY A 357 -3.01 17.63 -0.31
N SER A 358 -3.00 17.60 -1.64
CA SER A 358 -2.45 16.48 -2.42
C SER A 358 -0.96 16.27 -2.14
N LYS A 359 -0.21 17.35 -1.98
CA LYS A 359 1.22 17.31 -1.64
C LYS A 359 1.44 16.81 -0.20
N SER A 360 0.61 17.23 0.74
CA SER A 360 0.68 16.82 2.14
C SER A 360 0.44 15.32 2.33
N PHE A 361 -0.37 14.73 1.46
CA PHE A 361 -0.67 13.30 1.48
C PHE A 361 0.57 12.41 1.36
N TYR A 362 1.58 12.81 0.57
CA TYR A 362 2.84 12.07 0.47
C TYR A 362 3.56 11.99 1.81
N TYR A 363 3.62 13.10 2.56
CA TYR A 363 4.26 13.15 3.87
C TYR A 363 3.49 12.35 4.91
N TRP A 364 2.15 12.43 4.92
CA TRP A 364 1.32 11.57 5.76
C TRP A 364 1.57 10.09 5.50
N THR A 365 1.68 9.72 4.23
CA THR A 365 1.93 8.33 3.84
C THR A 365 3.34 7.88 4.24
N ILE A 366 4.37 8.70 4.04
CA ILE A 366 5.74 8.39 4.51
C ILE A 366 5.73 8.15 6.02
N MET A 367 5.17 9.08 6.80
CA MET A 367 5.06 8.94 8.25
C MET A 367 4.29 7.68 8.64
N HIS A 368 3.13 7.44 8.04
CA HIS A 368 2.31 6.27 8.30
C HIS A 368 3.07 4.97 8.05
N VAL A 369 3.71 4.86 6.88
CA VAL A 369 4.47 3.68 6.51
C VAL A 369 5.64 3.48 7.47
N THR A 370 6.38 4.53 7.84
CA THR A 370 7.48 4.39 8.81
C THR A 370 7.00 3.92 10.17
N LEU A 371 5.93 4.54 10.70
CA LEU A 371 5.35 4.15 11.99
C LEU A 371 4.77 2.73 11.95
N SER A 372 4.33 2.24 10.79
CA SER A 372 3.81 0.89 10.63
C SER A 372 4.85 -0.22 10.85
N PHE A 373 6.15 0.10 10.88
CA PHE A 373 7.22 -0.84 11.26
C PHE A 373 7.31 -1.06 12.78
N PHE A 374 6.46 -0.39 13.57
CA PHE A 374 6.34 -0.66 14.99
C PHE A 374 6.05 -2.16 15.24
N PRO A 375 6.82 -2.84 16.12
CA PRO A 375 6.67 -4.28 16.34
C PRO A 375 5.25 -4.71 16.74
N ARG A 376 4.64 -5.58 15.91
CA ARG A 376 3.25 -6.05 16.02
C ARG A 376 3.01 -7.15 17.05
#